data_AF-A0A927KWQ8-F1
#
_entry.id   AF-A0A927KWQ8-F1
#
_cell.length_a   1.000
_cell.length_b   1.000
_cell.length_c   1.000
_cell.angle_alpha   90.00
_cell.angle_beta   90.00
_cell.angle_gamma   90.00
#
_symmetry.space_group_name_H-M   'P 1'
#
loop_
_entity.id
_entity.type
_entity.pdbx_description
1 polymer ?
#
loop_
_entity_poly.entity_id
_entity_poly.type
_entity_poly.pdbx_seq_one_letter_code
_entity_poly.pdbx_strand_id
1 'polypeptide(L)'
;MSDWYELECRPQGIAKTKMPLDNLLSWFGKELNFWTGLSALDRDLVVANRSYGRTNITQVYSQRLSGILSDIRAGHFESADDFVEDAKQLNVILAQGGLGTALSNLISKNPIAAQRLAIIFTDSILSSLHNDVAGDLYTLRFAVEYNPFSVTTADVVSSSEALSRAKKAEKDTDKALLENRAAVEAGRQKLDAYIEEKTIELQKLHDLYENYLLLQGPSRHWKGVASTASSYAVGALILFAIMLLIPTIVVWLNWTNFSGYIDHVIDLTKGSFSVASLVIFTIPVLAYGWLLKHVSRVYTQNLAVAADAEHRRVMAITFLGLAKRKSVGVSEQDRALILNALFRPSPTSAQDDGPPSGLLELIKK
;
A
#
# COMPACT_ATOMS: atom_id res chain seq x y z
N MET A 1 -38.83 26.87 -35.56
CA MET A 1 -38.16 26.06 -36.59
C MET A 1 -36.69 26.02 -36.20
N SER A 2 -36.06 24.85 -36.16
CA SER A 2 -34.64 24.74 -35.80
C SER A 2 -33.79 25.47 -36.84
N ASP A 3 -32.99 26.45 -36.43
CA ASP A 3 -32.08 27.23 -37.30
C ASP A 3 -30.94 26.38 -37.92
N TRP A 4 -31.00 25.06 -37.74
CA TRP A 4 -29.95 24.11 -38.06
C TRP A 4 -30.55 22.92 -38.81
N TYR A 5 -29.95 22.60 -39.94
CA TYR A 5 -30.20 21.41 -40.72
C TYR A 5 -29.08 20.40 -40.47
N GLU A 6 -29.44 19.12 -40.32
CA GLU A 6 -28.48 18.05 -40.06
C GLU A 6 -28.34 17.18 -41.31
N LEU A 7 -27.15 17.18 -41.92
CA LEU A 7 -26.86 16.42 -43.13
C LEU A 7 -25.89 15.28 -42.79
N GLU A 8 -26.28 14.04 -43.12
CA GLU A 8 -25.45 12.85 -42.95
C GLU A 8 -25.66 11.91 -44.15
N CYS A 9 -24.57 11.55 -44.84
CA CYS A 9 -24.59 10.58 -45.93
C CYS A 9 -23.33 9.71 -45.89
N ARG A 10 -23.31 8.75 -44.96
CA ARG A 10 -22.18 7.83 -44.74
C ARG A 10 -21.74 7.05 -45.99
N PRO A 11 -22.65 6.50 -46.82
CA PRO A 11 -22.26 5.71 -48.00
C PRO A 11 -21.43 6.49 -49.02
N GLN A 12 -21.54 7.82 -49.01
CA GLN A 12 -20.76 8.71 -49.89
C GLN A 12 -19.67 9.48 -49.14
N GLY A 13 -19.34 9.08 -47.90
CA GLY A 13 -18.26 9.68 -47.12
C GLY A 13 -18.57 11.03 -46.49
N ILE A 14 -19.85 11.44 -46.42
CA ILE A 14 -20.24 12.71 -45.79
C ILE A 14 -20.61 12.46 -44.33
N ALA A 15 -19.75 12.94 -43.42
CA ALA A 15 -19.96 12.85 -41.99
C ALA A 15 -21.14 13.75 -41.54
N LYS A 16 -21.78 13.35 -40.44
CA LYS A 16 -22.87 14.09 -39.80
C LYS A 16 -22.45 15.52 -39.48
N THR A 17 -23.03 16.48 -40.21
CA THR A 17 -22.70 17.89 -40.12
C THR A 17 -23.96 18.71 -39.86
N LYS A 18 -23.92 19.57 -38.85
CA LYS A 18 -24.99 20.54 -38.57
C LYS A 18 -24.63 21.85 -39.26
N MET A 19 -25.54 22.36 -40.09
CA MET A 19 -25.31 23.56 -40.88
C MET A 19 -26.48 24.55 -40.73
N PRO A 20 -26.20 25.86 -40.59
CA PRO A 20 -27.24 26.88 -40.66
C PRO A 20 -27.82 26.99 -42.07
N LEU A 21 -29.00 27.59 -42.21
CA LEU A 21 -29.72 27.73 -43.48
C LEU A 21 -28.86 28.33 -44.62
N ASP A 22 -28.06 29.36 -44.33
CA ASP A 22 -27.18 29.98 -45.32
C ASP A 22 -26.09 29.02 -45.84
N ASN A 23 -25.55 28.19 -44.94
CA ASN A 23 -24.57 27.17 -45.32
C ASN A 23 -25.21 26.04 -46.11
N LEU A 24 -26.47 25.69 -45.81
CA LEU A 24 -27.22 24.70 -46.57
C LEU A 24 -27.48 25.18 -48.00
N LEU A 25 -27.92 26.42 -48.17
CA LEU A 25 -28.10 27.05 -49.49
C LEU A 25 -26.79 27.11 -50.27
N SER A 26 -25.69 27.46 -49.61
CA SER A 26 -24.35 27.44 -50.22
C SER A 26 -23.93 26.04 -50.62
N TRP A 27 -24.23 25.03 -49.80
CA TRP A 27 -23.90 23.62 -50.05
C TRP A 27 -24.64 23.09 -51.29
N PHE A 28 -25.96 23.25 -51.35
CA PHE A 28 -26.74 22.84 -52.53
C PHE A 28 -26.43 23.70 -53.77
N GLY A 29 -26.01 24.96 -53.59
CA GLY A 29 -25.50 25.80 -54.68
C GLY A 29 -24.22 25.24 -55.31
N LYS A 30 -23.31 24.69 -54.49
CA LYS A 30 -22.11 24.00 -54.97
C LYS A 30 -22.46 22.71 -55.71
N GLU A 31 -23.42 21.94 -55.20
CA GLU A 31 -23.95 20.75 -55.88
C GLU A 31 -24.50 21.11 -57.27
N LEU A 32 -25.33 22.15 -57.37
CA LEU A 32 -25.88 22.61 -58.65
C LEU A 32 -24.76 23.03 -59.62
N ASN A 33 -23.81 23.84 -59.16
CA ASN A 33 -22.68 24.29 -59.97
C ASN A 33 -21.83 23.13 -60.47
N PHE A 34 -21.60 22.11 -59.63
CA PHE A 34 -20.90 20.90 -60.03
C PHE A 34 -21.60 20.21 -61.20
N TRP A 35 -22.88 19.88 -61.06
CA TRP A 35 -23.60 19.14 -62.10
C TRP A 35 -23.75 19.91 -63.40
N THR A 36 -23.98 21.23 -63.34
CA THR A 36 -24.01 22.09 -64.54
C THR A 36 -22.66 22.16 -65.25
N GLY A 37 -21.54 22.02 -64.52
CA GLY A 37 -20.19 22.00 -65.07
C GLY A 37 -19.83 20.69 -65.79
N LEU A 38 -20.60 19.61 -65.62
CA LEU A 38 -20.31 18.28 -66.16
C LEU A 38 -21.04 17.98 -67.48
N SER A 39 -21.23 18.98 -68.35
CA SER A 39 -21.95 18.83 -69.63
C SER A 39 -21.40 17.73 -70.54
N ALA A 40 -20.14 17.32 -70.34
CA ALA A 40 -19.53 16.19 -71.05
C ALA A 40 -20.16 14.82 -70.71
N LEU A 41 -20.97 14.71 -69.64
CA LEU A 41 -21.74 13.50 -69.31
C LEU A 41 -23.00 13.36 -70.17
N ASP A 42 -23.51 14.45 -70.75
CA ASP A 42 -24.71 14.42 -71.58
C ASP A 42 -24.33 14.10 -73.03
N ARG A 43 -23.98 12.85 -73.26
CA ARG A 43 -23.63 12.30 -74.57
C ARG A 43 -24.59 11.18 -74.97
N ASP A 44 -24.53 10.78 -76.23
CA ASP A 44 -25.26 9.61 -76.69
C ASP A 44 -24.75 8.36 -76.00
N LEU A 45 -25.66 7.61 -75.39
CA LEU A 45 -25.33 6.33 -74.78
C LEU A 45 -25.14 5.29 -75.87
N VAL A 46 -23.87 4.91 -76.10
CA VAL A 46 -23.52 3.86 -77.07
C VAL A 46 -23.16 2.57 -76.33
N VAL A 47 -23.97 1.53 -76.55
CA VAL A 47 -23.76 0.17 -76.01
C VAL A 47 -23.87 -0.82 -77.16
N ALA A 48 -22.91 -1.74 -77.26
CA ALA A 48 -22.84 -2.74 -78.35
C ALA A 48 -23.01 -2.15 -79.76
N ASN A 49 -22.37 -1.00 -80.02
CA ASN A 49 -22.43 -0.27 -81.30
C ASN A 49 -23.83 0.24 -81.71
N ARG A 50 -24.77 0.33 -80.75
CA ARG A 50 -26.09 0.97 -80.93
C ARG A 50 -26.18 2.22 -80.08
N SER A 51 -26.74 3.30 -80.63
CA SER A 51 -27.01 4.53 -79.90
C SER A 51 -28.41 4.49 -79.30
N TYR A 52 -28.52 4.83 -78.01
CA TYR A 52 -29.78 4.88 -77.26
C TYR A 52 -30.22 6.33 -76.96
N GLY A 53 -29.64 7.30 -77.66
CA GLY A 53 -29.91 8.72 -77.46
C GLY A 53 -29.17 9.32 -76.27
N ARG A 54 -29.44 10.60 -76.03
CA ARG A 54 -28.71 11.43 -75.07
C ARG A 54 -29.24 11.24 -73.65
N THR A 55 -28.34 11.04 -72.69
CA THR A 55 -28.69 10.61 -71.31
C THR A 55 -29.22 11.74 -70.40
N ASN A 56 -29.11 13.01 -70.81
CA ASN A 56 -29.61 14.20 -70.11
C ASN A 56 -29.39 14.20 -68.57
N ILE A 57 -28.27 13.63 -68.11
CA ILE A 57 -27.94 13.43 -66.70
C ILE A 57 -27.83 14.78 -66.00
N THR A 58 -27.06 15.71 -66.57
CA THR A 58 -26.85 17.00 -65.93
C THR A 58 -28.13 17.83 -65.87
N GLN A 59 -29.00 17.68 -66.86
CA GLN A 59 -30.30 18.33 -66.88
C GLN A 59 -31.22 17.80 -65.77
N VAL A 60 -31.29 16.49 -65.57
CA VAL A 60 -32.11 15.88 -64.49
C VAL A 60 -31.62 16.35 -63.12
N TYR A 61 -30.31 16.32 -62.87
CA TYR A 61 -29.74 16.80 -61.61
C TYR A 61 -29.95 18.30 -61.40
N SER A 62 -29.70 19.12 -62.41
CA SER A 62 -29.86 20.58 -62.28
C SER A 62 -31.31 21.00 -62.06
N GLN A 63 -32.27 20.35 -62.72
CA GLN A 63 -33.70 20.57 -62.47
C GLN A 63 -34.08 20.19 -61.03
N ARG A 64 -33.65 19.01 -60.56
CA ARG A 64 -33.92 18.56 -59.18
C ARG A 64 -33.30 19.50 -58.14
N LEU A 65 -32.03 19.85 -58.30
CA LEU A 65 -31.29 20.72 -57.36
C LEU A 65 -31.80 22.16 -57.36
N SER A 66 -32.23 22.70 -58.50
CA SER A 66 -32.86 24.02 -58.56
C SER A 66 -34.22 24.05 -57.85
N GLY A 67 -35.01 22.97 -57.96
CA GLY A 67 -36.23 22.77 -57.18
C GLY A 67 -35.94 22.76 -55.68
N ILE A 68 -34.98 21.95 -55.23
CA ILE A 68 -34.55 21.87 -53.83
C ILE A 68 -34.11 23.25 -53.30
N LEU A 69 -33.31 24.00 -54.06
CA LEU A 69 -32.89 25.34 -53.67
C LEU A 69 -34.07 26.32 -53.55
N SER A 70 -35.08 26.19 -54.41
CA SER A 70 -36.31 26.98 -54.31
C SER A 70 -37.11 26.63 -53.06
N ASP A 71 -37.25 25.34 -52.75
CA ASP A 71 -37.98 24.84 -51.58
C ASP A 71 -37.31 25.25 -50.28
N ILE A 72 -35.98 25.13 -50.18
CA ILE A 72 -35.21 25.58 -49.01
C ILE A 72 -35.39 27.08 -48.77
N ARG A 73 -35.42 27.90 -49.83
CA ARG A 73 -35.68 29.35 -49.72
C ARG A 73 -37.11 29.65 -49.25
N ALA A 74 -38.07 28.79 -49.59
CA ALA A 74 -39.45 28.86 -49.10
C ALA A 74 -39.62 28.29 -47.67
N GLY A 75 -38.57 27.72 -47.08
CA GLY A 75 -38.60 27.11 -45.75
C GLY A 75 -39.11 25.67 -45.72
N HIS A 76 -39.21 25.01 -46.89
CA HIS A 76 -39.56 23.60 -47.01
C HIS A 76 -38.29 22.76 -47.20
N PHE A 77 -38.10 21.73 -46.37
CA PHE A 77 -36.90 20.88 -46.39
C PHE A 77 -37.14 19.47 -46.93
N GLU A 78 -38.39 19.10 -47.23
CA GLU A 78 -38.77 17.75 -47.67
C GLU A 78 -37.99 17.30 -48.91
N SER A 79 -37.91 18.15 -49.93
CA SER A 79 -37.14 17.86 -51.16
C SER A 79 -35.64 17.66 -50.91
N ALA A 80 -35.08 18.33 -49.90
CA ALA A 80 -33.67 18.19 -49.51
C ALA A 80 -33.44 16.88 -48.76
N ASP A 81 -34.35 16.53 -47.84
CA ASP A 81 -34.33 15.28 -47.10
C ASP A 81 -34.46 14.07 -48.05
N ASP A 82 -35.40 14.12 -48.99
CA ASP A 82 -35.59 13.09 -50.01
C ASP A 82 -34.35 12.92 -50.89
N PHE A 83 -33.70 14.02 -51.27
CA PHE A 83 -32.46 13.96 -52.05
C PHE A 83 -31.29 13.35 -51.27
N VAL A 84 -31.18 13.67 -49.98
CA VAL A 84 -30.15 13.10 -49.10
C VAL A 84 -30.45 11.62 -48.82
N GLU A 85 -31.71 11.23 -48.68
CA GLU A 85 -32.12 9.84 -48.49
C GLU A 85 -31.84 9.00 -49.74
N ASP A 86 -32.17 9.51 -50.92
CA ASP A 86 -31.79 8.89 -52.20
C ASP A 86 -30.27 8.73 -52.32
N ALA A 87 -29.51 9.73 -51.85
CA ALA A 87 -28.05 9.66 -51.84
C ALA A 87 -27.52 8.58 -50.88
N LYS A 88 -28.15 8.36 -49.72
CA LYS A 88 -27.80 7.25 -48.82
C LYS A 88 -28.07 5.89 -49.46
N GLN A 89 -29.13 5.78 -50.25
CA GLN A 89 -29.47 4.57 -51.00
C GLN A 89 -28.68 4.42 -52.30
N LEU A 90 -27.71 5.30 -52.55
CA LEU A 90 -26.90 5.33 -53.78
C LEU A 90 -27.75 5.47 -55.07
N ASN A 91 -28.92 6.08 -54.95
CA ASN A 91 -29.82 6.43 -56.07
C ASN A 91 -29.51 7.81 -56.66
N VAL A 92 -28.67 8.59 -55.98
CA VAL A 92 -28.22 9.93 -56.37
C VAL A 92 -26.76 10.08 -55.95
N ILE A 93 -25.94 10.75 -56.75
CA ILE A 93 -24.55 11.09 -56.40
C ILE A 93 -24.49 12.50 -55.81
N LEU A 94 -23.84 12.65 -54.66
CA LEU A 94 -23.47 13.93 -54.08
C LEU A 94 -22.10 14.36 -54.61
N ALA A 95 -22.01 15.55 -55.21
CA ALA A 95 -20.78 16.12 -55.75
C ALA A 95 -19.67 16.22 -54.70
N GLN A 96 -20.04 16.63 -53.50
CA GLN A 96 -19.13 16.76 -52.36
C GLN A 96 -18.79 15.41 -51.69
N GLY A 97 -19.43 14.31 -52.13
CA GLY A 97 -19.12 12.96 -51.67
C GLY A 97 -17.94 12.31 -52.40
N GLY A 98 -17.56 11.12 -51.93
CA GLY A 98 -16.53 10.30 -52.56
C GLY A 98 -16.85 9.89 -54.00
N LEU A 99 -18.12 9.65 -54.32
CA LEU A 99 -18.57 9.33 -55.68
C LEU A 99 -18.52 10.56 -56.60
N GLY A 100 -18.90 11.74 -56.12
CA GLY A 100 -18.81 12.99 -56.89
C GLY A 100 -17.37 13.37 -57.23
N THR A 101 -16.46 13.26 -56.27
CA THR A 101 -15.03 13.47 -56.53
C THR A 101 -14.43 12.43 -57.49
N ALA A 102 -14.82 11.16 -57.38
CA ALA A 102 -14.43 10.13 -58.34
C ALA A 102 -14.96 10.44 -59.75
N LEU A 103 -16.21 10.86 -59.86
CA LEU A 103 -16.85 11.27 -61.12
C LEU A 103 -16.11 12.44 -61.77
N SER A 104 -15.76 13.47 -60.99
CA SER A 104 -14.99 14.63 -61.46
C SER A 104 -13.58 14.27 -61.92
N ASN A 105 -12.95 13.28 -61.31
CA ASN A 105 -11.63 12.81 -61.74
C ASN A 105 -11.72 11.94 -62.99
N LEU A 106 -12.80 11.14 -63.10
CA LEU A 106 -13.04 10.26 -64.24
C LEU A 106 -13.44 11.04 -65.48
N ILE A 107 -14.19 12.13 -65.37
CA ILE A 107 -14.67 12.87 -66.55
C ILE A 107 -13.52 13.39 -67.41
N SER A 108 -12.43 13.83 -66.77
CA SER A 108 -11.22 14.34 -67.45
C SER A 108 -10.40 13.23 -68.11
N LYS A 109 -10.47 11.99 -67.59
CA LYS A 109 -9.67 10.85 -68.07
C LYS A 109 -10.43 9.98 -69.07
N ASN A 110 -11.68 9.66 -68.76
CA ASN A 110 -12.56 8.81 -69.55
C ASN A 110 -14.03 9.24 -69.34
N PRO A 111 -14.54 10.15 -70.18
CA PRO A 111 -15.90 10.67 -70.04
C PRO A 111 -16.98 9.60 -70.22
N ILE A 112 -16.71 8.52 -70.97
CA ILE A 112 -17.65 7.40 -71.15
C ILE A 112 -17.79 6.60 -69.86
N ALA A 113 -16.66 6.32 -69.19
CA ALA A 113 -16.68 5.64 -67.89
C ALA A 113 -17.38 6.50 -66.82
N ALA A 114 -17.12 7.81 -66.82
CA ALA A 114 -17.80 8.77 -65.95
C ALA A 114 -19.32 8.79 -66.19
N GLN A 115 -19.75 8.84 -67.45
CA GLN A 115 -21.17 8.78 -67.82
C GLN A 115 -21.83 7.49 -67.31
N ARG A 116 -21.21 6.33 -67.52
CA ARG A 116 -21.74 5.04 -67.06
C ARG A 116 -21.82 4.97 -65.54
N LEU A 117 -20.79 5.46 -64.84
CA LEU A 117 -20.79 5.56 -63.38
C LEU A 117 -21.97 6.42 -62.89
N ALA A 118 -22.18 7.58 -63.51
CA ALA A 118 -23.28 8.47 -63.16
C ALA A 118 -24.65 7.81 -63.37
N ILE A 119 -24.83 7.07 -64.46
CA ILE A 119 -26.08 6.33 -64.74
C ILE A 119 -26.29 5.21 -63.71
N ILE A 120 -25.25 4.43 -63.41
CA ILE A 120 -25.33 3.29 -62.50
C ILE A 120 -25.81 3.69 -61.10
N PHE A 121 -25.37 4.85 -60.61
CA PHE A 121 -25.76 5.38 -59.30
C PHE A 121 -26.86 6.45 -59.37
N THR A 122 -27.59 6.55 -60.50
CA THR A 122 -28.77 7.40 -60.61
C THR A 122 -29.97 6.60 -61.07
N ASP A 123 -30.78 6.15 -60.10
CA ASP A 123 -31.87 5.20 -60.35
C ASP A 123 -32.94 5.75 -61.30
N SER A 124 -33.27 7.03 -61.18
CA SER A 124 -34.23 7.70 -62.08
C SER A 124 -33.78 7.73 -63.53
N ILE A 125 -32.47 7.75 -63.79
CA ILE A 125 -31.91 7.74 -65.14
C ILE A 125 -31.84 6.30 -65.64
N LEU A 126 -31.34 5.39 -64.81
CA LEU A 126 -31.23 3.97 -65.13
C LEU A 126 -32.58 3.35 -65.49
N SER A 127 -33.64 3.67 -64.75
CA SER A 127 -35.01 3.21 -65.01
C SER A 127 -35.64 3.83 -66.26
N SER A 128 -35.16 4.98 -66.73
CA SER A 128 -35.64 5.62 -67.96
C SER A 128 -34.98 5.09 -69.24
N LEU A 129 -33.94 4.26 -69.11
CA LEU A 129 -33.27 3.64 -70.25
C LEU A 129 -34.07 2.46 -70.83
N HIS A 130 -33.80 2.13 -72.09
CA HIS A 130 -34.37 0.94 -72.73
C HIS A 130 -34.03 -0.33 -71.93
N ASN A 131 -34.99 -1.25 -71.77
CA ASN A 131 -34.90 -2.43 -70.91
C ASN A 131 -33.61 -3.25 -71.11
N ASP A 132 -33.17 -3.42 -72.36
CA ASP A 132 -31.96 -4.18 -72.69
C ASP A 132 -30.69 -3.56 -72.06
N VAL A 133 -30.58 -2.23 -72.07
CA VAL A 133 -29.42 -1.52 -71.52
C VAL A 133 -29.53 -1.37 -70.01
N ALA A 134 -30.75 -1.12 -69.52
CA ALA A 134 -31.02 -1.05 -68.10
C ALA A 134 -30.61 -2.37 -67.42
N GLY A 135 -30.98 -3.52 -68.00
CA GLY A 135 -30.61 -4.85 -67.49
C GLY A 135 -29.09 -5.02 -67.32
N ASP A 136 -28.32 -4.72 -68.36
CA ASP A 136 -26.85 -4.80 -68.31
C ASP A 136 -26.26 -3.87 -67.25
N LEU A 137 -26.75 -2.64 -67.16
CA LEU A 137 -26.28 -1.66 -66.19
C LEU A 137 -26.71 -1.99 -64.75
N TYR A 138 -27.86 -2.63 -64.53
CA TYR A 138 -28.26 -3.14 -63.21
C TYR A 138 -27.32 -4.24 -62.73
N THR A 139 -26.87 -5.14 -63.61
CA THR A 139 -25.88 -6.17 -63.22
C THR A 139 -24.55 -5.53 -62.82
N LEU A 140 -24.13 -4.48 -63.53
CA LEU A 140 -22.93 -3.70 -63.16
C LEU A 140 -23.13 -2.94 -61.85
N ARG A 141 -24.31 -2.34 -61.63
CA ARG A 141 -24.65 -1.68 -60.36
C ARG A 141 -24.50 -2.64 -59.20
N PHE A 142 -25.15 -3.81 -59.30
CA PHE A 142 -25.08 -4.85 -58.28
C PHE A 142 -23.64 -5.33 -58.07
N ALA A 143 -22.90 -5.56 -59.16
CA ALA A 143 -21.50 -5.95 -59.07
C ALA A 143 -20.63 -4.88 -58.40
N VAL A 144 -20.88 -3.58 -58.60
CA VAL A 144 -20.09 -2.51 -57.97
C VAL A 144 -20.50 -2.28 -56.51
N GLU A 145 -21.80 -2.35 -56.21
CA GLU A 145 -22.36 -2.13 -54.87
C GLU A 145 -22.01 -3.26 -53.90
N TYR A 146 -21.98 -4.50 -54.37
CA TYR A 146 -21.73 -5.69 -53.55
C TYR A 146 -20.33 -6.27 -53.72
N ASN A 147 -19.41 -5.61 -54.44
CA ASN A 147 -18.04 -6.09 -54.56
C ASN A 147 -17.26 -5.83 -53.25
N PRO A 148 -16.79 -6.87 -52.54
CA PRO A 148 -16.04 -6.70 -51.30
C PRO A 148 -14.66 -6.04 -51.52
N PHE A 149 -14.19 -5.93 -52.77
CA PHE A 149 -12.96 -5.25 -53.15
C PHE A 149 -13.18 -3.81 -53.67
N SER A 150 -14.42 -3.36 -53.89
CA SER A 150 -14.72 -1.92 -54.06
C SER A 150 -14.79 -1.25 -52.68
N VAL A 151 -13.69 -1.39 -51.95
CA VAL A 151 -13.39 -0.63 -50.74
C VAL A 151 -13.58 0.83 -51.10
N THR A 152 -14.63 1.44 -50.56
CA THR A 152 -15.02 2.82 -50.85
C THR A 152 -13.82 3.74 -50.64
N THR A 153 -13.66 4.79 -51.43
CA THR A 153 -12.56 5.76 -51.28
C THR A 153 -12.49 6.38 -49.87
N ALA A 154 -13.59 6.32 -49.10
CA ALA A 154 -13.63 6.62 -47.68
C ALA A 154 -12.74 5.70 -46.82
N ASP A 155 -12.62 4.41 -47.17
CA ASP A 155 -11.78 3.45 -46.45
C ASP A 155 -10.29 3.59 -46.78
N VAL A 156 -9.91 4.09 -47.96
CA VAL A 156 -8.48 4.31 -48.30
C VAL A 156 -7.92 5.56 -47.61
N VAL A 157 -8.73 6.62 -47.50
CA VAL A 157 -8.37 7.82 -46.73
C VAL A 157 -8.39 7.51 -45.23
N SER A 158 -9.37 6.74 -44.74
CA SER A 158 -9.38 6.29 -43.34
C SER A 158 -8.21 5.36 -43.03
N SER A 159 -7.76 4.52 -43.96
CA SER A 159 -6.63 3.61 -43.77
C SER A 159 -5.29 4.34 -43.64
N SER A 160 -5.07 5.41 -44.42
CA SER A 160 -3.88 6.25 -44.30
C SER A 160 -3.85 7.00 -42.98
N GLU A 161 -4.99 7.58 -42.58
CA GLU A 161 -5.11 8.25 -41.29
C GLU A 161 -4.98 7.27 -40.13
N ALA A 162 -5.60 6.08 -40.24
CA ALA A 162 -5.51 5.00 -39.26
C ALA A 162 -4.08 4.49 -39.12
N LEU A 163 -3.31 4.36 -40.21
CA LEU A 163 -1.89 3.99 -40.17
C LEU A 163 -1.04 5.05 -39.45
N SER A 164 -1.30 6.34 -39.69
CA SER A 164 -0.59 7.41 -39.00
C SER A 164 -0.90 7.44 -37.49
N ARG A 165 -2.16 7.20 -37.12
CA ARG A 165 -2.62 7.08 -35.74
C ARG A 165 -2.04 5.82 -35.08
N ALA A 166 -1.96 4.70 -35.80
CA ALA A 166 -1.36 3.46 -35.32
C ALA A 166 0.14 3.62 -35.06
N LYS A 167 0.91 4.24 -35.96
CA LYS A 167 2.34 4.53 -35.74
C LYS A 167 2.58 5.46 -34.56
N LYS A 168 1.74 6.47 -34.38
CA LYS A 168 1.81 7.37 -33.23
C LYS A 168 1.48 6.62 -31.94
N ALA A 169 0.41 5.83 -31.95
CA ALA A 169 0.02 4.99 -30.83
C ALA A 169 1.12 3.98 -30.47
N GLU A 170 1.76 3.33 -31.44
CA GLU A 170 2.89 2.41 -31.25
C GLU A 170 4.05 3.09 -30.50
N LYS A 171 4.46 4.28 -30.98
CA LYS A 171 5.52 5.08 -30.33
C LYS A 171 5.14 5.53 -28.92
N ASP A 172 3.88 5.91 -28.72
CA ASP A 172 3.37 6.31 -27.41
C ASP A 172 3.30 5.10 -26.46
N THR A 173 2.92 3.92 -26.93
CA THR A 173 2.98 2.67 -26.15
C THR A 173 4.40 2.24 -25.81
N ASP A 174 5.35 2.36 -26.74
CA ASP A 174 6.76 2.03 -26.48
C ASP A 174 7.34 2.95 -25.40
N LYS A 175 7.01 4.25 -25.48
CA LYS A 175 7.40 5.21 -24.45
C LYS A 175 6.76 4.88 -23.09
N ALA A 176 5.47 4.55 -23.07
CA ALA A 176 4.78 4.15 -21.85
C ALA A 176 5.35 2.85 -21.25
N LEU A 177 5.75 1.88 -22.08
CA LEU A 177 6.40 0.64 -21.65
C LEU A 177 7.77 0.92 -21.01
N LEU A 178 8.56 1.81 -21.60
CA LEU A 178 9.85 2.23 -21.05
C LEU A 178 9.68 2.94 -19.70
N GLU A 179 8.74 3.89 -19.61
CA GLU A 179 8.44 4.59 -18.35
C GLU A 179 7.93 3.65 -17.27
N ASN A 180 7.06 2.69 -17.63
CA ASN A 180 6.53 1.70 -16.69
C ASN A 180 7.63 0.74 -16.20
N ARG A 181 8.51 0.26 -17.09
CA ARG A 181 9.68 -0.55 -16.69
C ARG A 181 10.58 0.20 -15.72
N ALA A 182 10.91 1.46 -16.01
CA ALA A 182 11.72 2.30 -15.13
C ALA A 182 11.04 2.51 -13.76
N ALA A 183 9.72 2.74 -13.75
CA ALA A 183 8.95 2.88 -12.51
C ALA A 183 8.92 1.58 -11.69
N VAL A 184 8.78 0.42 -12.34
CA VAL A 184 8.81 -0.90 -11.68
C VAL A 184 10.20 -1.20 -11.11
N GLU A 185 11.28 -0.90 -11.84
CA GLU A 185 12.64 -1.07 -11.35
C GLU A 185 12.94 -0.15 -10.17
N ALA A 186 12.55 1.12 -10.24
CA ALA A 186 12.66 2.05 -9.12
C ALA A 186 11.82 1.62 -7.90
N GLY A 187 10.63 1.05 -8.14
CA GLY A 187 9.79 0.46 -7.11
C GLY A 187 10.43 -0.74 -6.43
N ARG A 188 11.04 -1.65 -7.21
CA ARG A 188 11.79 -2.80 -6.69
C ARG A 188 12.98 -2.37 -5.85
N GLN A 189 13.78 -1.43 -6.32
CA GLN A 189 14.93 -0.91 -5.56
C GLN A 189 14.51 -0.30 -4.22
N LYS A 190 13.40 0.46 -4.18
CA LYS A 190 12.85 1.01 -2.94
C LYS A 190 12.35 -0.08 -2.00
N LEU A 191 11.69 -1.10 -2.53
CA LEU A 191 11.19 -2.22 -1.74
C LEU A 191 12.34 -3.04 -1.16
N ASP A 192 13.36 -3.34 -1.96
CA ASP A 192 14.54 -4.09 -1.54
C ASP A 192 15.31 -3.33 -0.46
N ALA A 193 15.53 -2.02 -0.66
CA ALA A 193 16.14 -1.15 0.34
C ALA A 193 15.33 -1.11 1.64
N TYR A 194 14.00 -1.03 1.55
CA TYR A 194 13.11 -1.06 2.71
C TYR A 194 13.14 -2.41 3.44
N ILE A 195 13.13 -3.52 2.70
CA ILE A 195 13.24 -4.87 3.28
C ILE A 195 14.58 -5.02 3.98
N GLU A 196 15.68 -4.59 3.36
CA GLU A 196 17.01 -4.65 3.95
C GLU A 196 17.09 -3.80 5.22
N GLU A 197 16.63 -2.54 5.18
CA GLU A 197 16.58 -1.65 6.33
C GLU A 197 15.79 -2.28 7.49
N LYS A 198 14.60 -2.82 7.20
CA LYS A 198 13.73 -3.43 8.22
C LYS A 198 14.27 -4.75 8.74
N THR A 199 14.95 -5.54 7.91
CA THR A 199 15.61 -6.77 8.34
C THR A 199 16.76 -6.45 9.29
N ILE A 200 17.57 -5.43 8.98
CA ILE A 200 18.63 -4.96 9.87
C ILE A 200 18.06 -4.41 11.19
N GLU A 201 16.96 -3.66 11.14
CA GLU A 201 16.29 -3.14 12.33
C GLU A 201 15.73 -4.27 13.21
N LEU A 202 15.07 -5.26 12.61
CA LEU A 202 14.56 -6.44 13.31
C LEU A 202 15.67 -7.27 13.92
N GLN A 203 16.79 -7.48 13.20
CA GLN A 203 17.93 -8.20 13.74
C GLN A 203 18.54 -7.45 14.93
N LYS A 204 18.72 -6.13 14.83
CA LYS A 204 19.18 -5.30 15.96
C LYS A 204 18.23 -5.36 17.15
N LEU A 205 16.92 -5.40 16.90
CA LEU A 205 15.91 -5.50 17.95
C LEU A 205 15.94 -6.88 18.61
N HIS A 206 16.09 -7.95 17.81
CA HIS A 206 16.24 -9.32 18.28
C HIS A 206 17.48 -9.46 19.17
N ASP A 207 18.64 -8.99 18.70
CA ASP A 207 19.90 -9.01 19.46
C ASP A 207 19.77 -8.21 20.77
N LEU A 208 19.07 -7.07 20.74
CA LEU A 208 18.81 -6.27 21.95
C LEU A 208 17.93 -7.04 22.93
N TYR A 209 16.87 -7.69 22.45
CA TYR A 209 15.92 -8.44 23.26
C TYR A 209 16.53 -9.70 23.85
N GLU A 210 17.34 -10.44 23.09
CA GLU A 210 18.09 -11.60 23.56
C GLU A 210 19.08 -11.20 24.66
N ASN A 211 19.87 -10.14 24.43
CA ASN A 211 20.77 -9.58 25.45
C ASN A 211 20.02 -9.08 26.69
N TYR A 212 18.83 -8.49 26.52
CA TYR A 212 18.00 -7.99 27.63
C TYR A 212 17.38 -9.13 28.45
N LEU A 213 16.87 -10.17 27.80
CA LEU A 213 16.26 -11.33 28.44
C LEU A 213 17.28 -12.17 29.21
N LEU A 214 18.49 -12.36 28.67
CA LEU A 214 19.56 -13.12 29.33
C LEU A 214 19.97 -12.50 30.67
N LEU A 215 19.86 -11.17 30.83
CA LEU A 215 20.30 -10.45 32.03
C LEU A 215 19.16 -10.07 32.99
N GLN A 216 17.90 -10.06 32.52
CA GLN A 216 16.74 -9.84 33.37
C GLN A 216 16.48 -11.02 34.32
N GLY A 217 16.75 -12.25 33.86
CA GLY A 217 16.63 -13.47 34.67
C GLY A 217 17.43 -13.42 35.97
N PRO A 218 18.75 -13.18 35.92
CA PRO A 218 19.59 -13.03 37.11
C PRO A 218 19.13 -11.90 38.04
N SER A 219 18.76 -10.73 37.52
CA SER A 219 18.30 -9.61 38.36
C SER A 219 17.03 -9.95 39.13
N ARG A 220 16.07 -10.63 38.48
CA ARG A 220 14.83 -11.09 39.12
C ARG A 220 15.11 -12.16 40.19
N HIS A 221 16.04 -13.06 39.92
CA HIS A 221 16.46 -14.08 40.89
C HIS A 221 17.05 -13.44 42.14
N TRP A 222 18.03 -12.54 42.00
CA TRP A 222 18.67 -11.87 43.14
C TRP A 222 17.70 -10.99 43.94
N LYS A 223 16.70 -10.38 43.30
CA LYS A 223 15.60 -9.70 44.00
C LYS A 223 14.83 -10.65 44.92
N GLY A 224 14.54 -11.87 44.44
CA GLY A 224 13.89 -12.90 45.25
C GLY A 224 14.74 -13.32 46.44
N VAL A 225 16.03 -13.56 46.21
CA VAL A 225 17.00 -13.91 47.27
C VAL A 225 17.09 -12.79 48.32
N ALA A 226 17.25 -11.53 47.90
CA ALA A 226 17.32 -10.38 48.80
C ALA A 226 16.06 -10.23 49.65
N SER A 227 14.88 -10.36 49.03
CA SER A 227 13.60 -10.26 49.74
C SER A 227 13.42 -11.39 50.76
N THR A 228 13.86 -12.61 50.45
CA THR A 228 13.71 -13.77 51.32
C THR A 228 14.71 -13.71 52.48
N ALA A 229 15.96 -13.34 52.21
CA ALA A 229 16.95 -13.14 53.26
C ALA A 229 16.56 -11.97 54.19
N SER A 230 16.02 -10.88 53.64
CA SER A 230 15.53 -9.76 54.43
C SER A 230 14.36 -10.14 55.34
N SER A 231 13.41 -10.95 54.87
CA SER A 231 12.30 -11.41 55.72
C SER A 231 12.78 -12.32 56.86
N TYR A 232 13.74 -13.21 56.62
CA TYR A 232 14.39 -14.00 57.68
C TYR A 232 15.17 -13.13 58.67
N ALA A 233 15.87 -12.10 58.20
CA ALA A 233 16.57 -11.15 59.07
C ALA A 233 15.58 -10.39 59.97
N VAL A 234 14.50 -9.85 59.39
CA VAL A 234 13.45 -9.15 60.18
C VAL A 234 12.81 -10.11 61.19
N GLY A 235 12.51 -11.36 60.79
CA GLY A 235 12.00 -12.38 61.69
C GLY A 235 12.95 -12.68 62.85
N ALA A 236 14.25 -12.83 62.59
CA ALA A 236 15.27 -13.03 63.61
C ALA A 236 15.41 -11.83 64.55
N LEU A 237 15.30 -10.60 64.03
CA LEU A 237 15.33 -9.38 64.82
C LEU A 237 14.11 -9.26 65.75
N ILE A 238 12.92 -9.57 65.24
CA ILE A 238 11.70 -9.62 66.05
C ILE A 238 11.85 -10.69 67.14
N LEU A 239 12.32 -11.89 66.80
CA LEU A 239 12.56 -12.96 67.77
C LEU A 239 13.56 -12.52 68.85
N PHE A 240 14.66 -11.88 68.46
CA PHE A 240 15.66 -11.36 69.39
C PHE A 240 15.07 -10.29 70.33
N ALA A 241 14.28 -9.37 69.80
CA ALA A 241 13.58 -8.35 70.59
C ALA A 241 12.60 -8.99 71.58
N ILE A 242 11.81 -9.98 71.15
CA ILE A 242 10.90 -10.74 72.00
C ILE A 242 11.66 -11.45 73.13
N MET A 243 12.80 -12.08 72.82
CA MET A 243 13.66 -12.71 73.80
C MET A 243 14.25 -11.72 74.83
N LEU A 244 14.43 -10.44 74.49
CA LEU A 244 14.84 -9.44 75.47
C LEU A 244 13.66 -8.89 76.28
N LEU A 245 12.51 -8.69 75.63
CA LEU A 245 11.35 -8.03 76.22
C LEU A 245 10.53 -8.97 77.13
N ILE A 246 10.35 -10.24 76.78
CA ILE A 246 9.54 -11.15 77.60
C ILE A 246 10.13 -11.33 79.01
N PRO A 247 11.41 -11.70 79.19
CA PRO A 247 11.96 -11.89 80.53
C PRO A 247 11.95 -10.61 81.36
N THR A 248 12.22 -9.45 80.73
CA THR A 248 12.20 -8.15 81.43
C THR A 248 10.79 -7.78 81.90
N ILE A 249 9.76 -8.01 81.07
CA ILE A 249 8.37 -7.81 81.46
C ILE A 249 7.95 -8.79 82.56
N VAL A 250 8.32 -10.07 82.47
CA VAL A 250 7.97 -11.08 83.48
C VAL A 250 8.59 -10.73 84.85
N VAL A 251 9.86 -10.31 84.86
CA VAL A 251 10.54 -9.84 86.08
C VAL A 251 9.86 -8.59 86.64
N TRP A 252 9.48 -7.64 85.78
CA TRP A 252 8.81 -6.41 86.20
C TRP A 252 7.42 -6.68 86.83
N LEU A 253 6.61 -7.54 86.20
CA LEU A 253 5.28 -7.89 86.71
C LEU A 253 5.32 -8.72 87.99
N ASN A 254 6.34 -9.56 88.17
CA ASN A 254 6.48 -10.47 89.33
C ASN A 254 7.56 -10.00 90.31
N TRP A 255 7.80 -8.70 90.40
CA TRP A 255 8.91 -8.15 91.19
C TRP A 255 8.89 -8.57 92.67
N THR A 256 7.71 -8.69 93.28
CA THR A 256 7.55 -9.12 94.67
C THR A 256 8.01 -10.56 94.89
N ASN A 257 7.67 -11.47 93.97
CA ASN A 257 8.09 -12.87 94.02
C ASN A 257 9.59 -13.02 93.69
N PHE A 258 10.07 -12.23 92.74
CA PHE A 258 11.47 -12.24 92.32
C PHE A 258 12.40 -11.73 93.43
N SER A 259 12.07 -10.60 94.06
CA SER A 259 12.84 -10.06 95.20
C SER A 259 12.85 -11.02 96.39
N GLY A 260 11.71 -11.64 96.73
CA GLY A 260 11.66 -12.67 97.77
C GLY A 260 12.51 -13.91 97.48
N TYR A 261 12.58 -14.35 96.21
CA TYR A 261 13.47 -15.46 95.81
C TYR A 261 14.95 -15.08 95.89
N ILE A 262 15.30 -13.86 95.47
CA ILE A 262 16.68 -13.34 95.59
C ILE A 262 17.08 -13.21 97.07
N ASP A 263 16.22 -12.66 97.93
CA ASP A 263 16.46 -12.55 99.37
C ASP A 263 16.63 -13.94 100.03
N HIS A 264 15.80 -14.93 99.65
CA HIS A 264 15.92 -16.30 100.14
C HIS A 264 17.25 -16.97 99.74
N VAL A 265 17.70 -16.76 98.49
CA VAL A 265 18.99 -17.27 98.00
C VAL A 265 20.16 -16.58 98.69
N ILE A 266 20.07 -15.27 98.93
CA ILE A 266 21.09 -14.50 99.65
C ILE A 266 21.17 -14.97 101.11
N ASP A 267 20.03 -15.18 101.78
CA ASP A 267 19.96 -15.68 103.16
C ASP A 267 20.55 -17.08 103.31
N LEU A 268 20.29 -17.99 102.37
CA LEU A 268 20.91 -19.33 102.31
C LEU A 268 22.44 -19.29 102.15
N THR A 269 22.99 -18.18 101.68
CA THR A 269 24.42 -18.02 101.36
C THR A 269 25.20 -17.28 102.46
N LYS A 270 24.55 -16.78 103.53
CA LYS A 270 25.16 -15.94 104.59
C LYS A 270 26.23 -16.61 105.48
N GLY A 271 26.57 -17.89 105.27
CA GLY A 271 27.59 -18.61 106.08
C GLY A 271 28.65 -19.42 105.30
N SER A 272 28.48 -19.59 103.99
CA SER A 272 29.41 -20.29 103.10
C SER A 272 29.02 -19.91 101.68
N PHE A 273 29.99 -19.50 100.85
CA PHE A 273 29.75 -19.22 99.44
C PHE A 273 29.38 -20.53 98.74
N SER A 274 28.08 -20.87 98.74
CA SER A 274 27.60 -22.11 98.17
C SER A 274 27.76 -22.04 96.66
N VAL A 275 28.76 -22.74 96.12
CA VAL A 275 28.98 -22.88 94.67
C VAL A 275 27.70 -23.34 93.97
N ALA A 276 26.86 -24.13 94.65
CA ALA A 276 25.58 -24.59 94.13
C ALA A 276 24.59 -23.45 93.84
N SER A 277 24.49 -22.41 94.69
CA SER A 277 23.57 -21.30 94.46
C SER A 277 24.01 -20.45 93.27
N LEU A 278 25.32 -20.20 93.12
CA LEU A 278 25.86 -19.49 91.96
C LEU A 278 25.62 -20.25 90.64
N VAL A 279 25.81 -21.56 90.65
CA VAL A 279 25.62 -22.42 89.47
C VAL A 279 24.17 -22.42 88.99
N ILE A 280 23.18 -22.39 89.89
CA ILE A 280 21.75 -22.37 89.55
C ILE A 280 21.34 -21.12 88.75
N PHE A 281 21.97 -19.97 88.98
CA PHE A 281 21.70 -18.75 88.19
C PHE A 281 22.58 -18.62 86.97
N THR A 282 23.87 -18.96 87.09
CA THR A 282 24.84 -18.73 86.01
C THR A 282 24.61 -19.65 84.82
N ILE A 283 24.28 -20.94 85.03
CA ILE A 283 24.06 -21.88 83.91
C ILE A 283 22.89 -21.43 83.02
N PRO A 284 21.67 -21.15 83.55
CA PRO A 284 20.55 -20.71 82.71
C PRO A 284 20.82 -19.37 82.02
N VAL A 285 21.47 -18.41 82.71
CA VAL A 285 21.80 -17.10 82.12
C VAL A 285 22.81 -17.25 80.97
N LEU A 286 23.85 -18.07 81.14
CA LEU A 286 24.82 -18.35 80.09
C LEU A 286 24.20 -19.12 78.92
N ALA A 287 23.36 -20.12 79.20
CA ALA A 287 22.61 -20.85 78.18
C ALA A 287 21.68 -19.91 77.39
N TYR A 288 21.03 -18.96 78.07
CA TYR A 288 20.19 -17.94 77.44
C TYR A 288 21.00 -16.98 76.59
N GLY A 289 22.13 -16.49 77.09
CA GLY A 289 23.05 -15.63 76.34
C GLY A 289 23.61 -16.33 75.10
N TRP A 290 23.90 -17.63 75.18
CA TRP A 290 24.31 -18.46 74.05
C TRP A 290 23.21 -18.57 72.99
N LEU A 291 21.95 -18.71 73.40
CA LEU A 291 20.80 -18.73 72.50
C LEU A 291 20.60 -17.36 71.81
N LEU A 292 20.72 -16.26 72.56
CA LEU A 292 20.69 -14.90 71.99
C LEU A 292 21.80 -14.69 70.96
N LYS A 293 23.01 -15.19 71.23
CA LYS A 293 24.13 -15.15 70.28
C LYS A 293 23.79 -15.90 68.98
N HIS A 294 23.12 -17.05 69.05
CA HIS A 294 22.69 -17.79 67.87
C HIS A 294 21.67 -17.02 67.04
N VAL A 295 20.64 -16.45 67.68
CA VAL A 295 19.63 -15.64 66.97
C VAL A 295 20.26 -14.39 66.34
N SER A 296 21.16 -13.71 67.06
CA SER A 296 21.92 -12.58 66.53
C SER A 296 22.79 -12.98 65.34
N ARG A 297 23.40 -14.17 65.34
CA ARG A 297 24.18 -14.70 64.22
C ARG A 297 23.31 -14.94 62.99
N VAL A 298 22.13 -15.52 63.17
CA VAL A 298 21.17 -15.73 62.08
C VAL A 298 20.75 -14.39 61.48
N TYR A 299 20.49 -13.37 62.31
CA TYR A 299 20.18 -12.02 61.84
C TYR A 299 21.31 -11.44 60.98
N THR A 300 22.54 -11.41 61.48
CA THR A 300 23.68 -10.80 60.76
C THR A 300 24.02 -11.55 59.48
N GLN A 301 23.91 -12.88 59.47
CA GLN A 301 24.11 -13.70 58.27
C GLN A 301 23.06 -13.38 57.19
N ASN A 302 21.78 -13.36 57.55
CA ASN A 302 20.71 -13.07 56.59
C ASN A 302 20.75 -11.63 56.09
N LEU A 303 21.15 -10.67 56.95
CA LEU A 303 21.35 -9.28 56.54
C LEU A 303 22.50 -9.13 55.54
N ALA A 304 23.63 -9.82 55.77
CA ALA A 304 24.76 -9.83 54.85
C ALA A 304 24.39 -10.44 53.48
N VAL A 305 23.64 -11.56 53.48
CA VAL A 305 23.13 -12.18 52.25
C VAL A 305 22.18 -11.24 51.51
N ALA A 306 21.27 -10.57 52.22
CA ALA A 306 20.34 -9.61 51.62
C ALA A 306 21.08 -8.42 50.98
N ALA A 307 22.08 -7.87 51.67
CA ALA A 307 22.89 -6.78 51.16
C ALA A 307 23.69 -7.19 49.91
N ASP A 308 24.37 -8.34 49.93
CA ASP A 308 25.12 -8.84 48.76
C ASP A 308 24.20 -9.09 47.56
N ALA A 309 23.03 -9.69 47.78
CA ALA A 309 22.04 -9.92 46.73
C ALA A 309 21.52 -8.60 46.12
N GLU A 310 21.28 -7.58 46.93
CA GLU A 310 20.86 -6.26 46.45
C GLU A 310 21.97 -5.56 45.67
N HIS A 311 23.22 -5.64 46.14
CA HIS A 311 24.38 -5.12 45.40
C HIS A 311 24.52 -5.80 44.03
N ARG A 312 24.39 -7.13 43.94
CA ARG A 312 24.40 -7.86 42.66
C ARG A 312 23.23 -7.45 41.76
N ARG A 313 22.04 -7.23 42.32
CA ARG A 313 20.87 -6.75 41.57
C ARG A 313 21.12 -5.39 40.95
N VAL A 314 21.64 -4.44 41.73
CA VAL A 314 21.97 -3.08 41.27
C VAL A 314 23.06 -3.13 40.20
N MET A 315 24.13 -3.92 40.40
CA MET A 315 25.18 -4.09 39.38
C MET A 315 24.62 -4.64 38.06
N ALA A 316 23.76 -5.66 38.10
CA ALA A 316 23.12 -6.21 36.90
C ALA A 316 22.25 -5.18 36.17
N ILE A 317 21.48 -4.37 36.90
CA ILE A 317 20.63 -3.32 36.32
C ILE A 317 21.47 -2.18 35.73
N THR A 318 22.51 -1.75 36.44
CA THR A 318 23.44 -0.71 35.97
C THR A 318 24.17 -1.18 34.71
N PHE A 319 24.64 -2.42 34.69
CA PHE A 319 25.24 -3.03 33.50
C PHE A 319 24.27 -3.02 32.31
N LEU A 320 23.01 -3.42 32.54
CA LEU A 320 21.97 -3.41 31.50
C LEU A 320 21.68 -1.99 30.99
N GLY A 321 21.67 -1.00 31.89
CA GLY A 321 21.50 0.41 31.57
C GLY A 321 22.66 0.99 30.73
N LEU A 322 23.89 0.60 31.04
CA LEU A 322 25.09 0.97 30.29
C LEU A 322 25.14 0.26 28.93
N ALA A 323 24.86 -1.05 28.88
CA ALA A 323 24.81 -1.82 27.65
C ALA A 323 23.75 -1.31 26.66
N LYS A 324 22.63 -0.78 27.16
CA LYS A 324 21.57 -0.17 26.35
C LYS A 324 22.02 1.11 25.63
N ARG A 325 22.96 1.87 26.21
CA ARG A 325 23.49 3.10 25.62
C ARG A 325 24.74 2.79 24.78
N LYS A 326 24.56 2.44 23.50
CA LYS A 326 25.67 2.24 22.53
C LYS A 326 26.67 3.41 22.48
N SER A 327 26.29 4.62 22.89
CA SER A 327 27.14 5.82 22.91
C SER A 327 28.18 5.84 24.03
N VAL A 328 28.05 4.99 25.05
CA VAL A 328 29.03 4.84 26.12
C VAL A 328 29.71 3.51 25.84
N GLY A 329 30.82 3.54 25.11
CA GLY A 329 31.56 2.34 24.73
C GLY A 329 32.08 1.60 25.95
N VAL A 330 31.28 0.70 26.52
CA VAL A 330 31.72 -0.23 27.55
C VAL A 330 32.66 -1.22 26.86
N SER A 331 33.94 -1.02 27.08
CA SER A 331 35.03 -1.88 26.60
C SER A 331 34.79 -3.33 27.00
N GLU A 332 35.24 -4.30 26.20
CA GLU A 332 35.14 -5.73 26.54
C GLU A 332 35.81 -6.05 27.88
N GLN A 333 36.88 -5.33 28.23
CA GLN A 333 37.54 -5.43 29.52
C GLN A 333 36.64 -5.00 30.69
N ASP A 334 35.86 -3.92 30.53
CA ASP A 334 34.91 -3.45 31.55
C ASP A 334 33.75 -4.44 31.73
N ARG A 335 33.30 -5.08 30.63
CA ARG A 335 32.28 -6.14 30.69
C ARG A 335 32.78 -7.35 31.46
N ALA A 336 34.00 -7.80 31.19
CA ALA A 336 34.61 -8.92 31.90
C ALA A 336 34.77 -8.63 33.41
N LEU A 337 35.14 -7.40 33.78
CA LEU A 337 35.28 -6.97 35.17
C LEU A 337 33.93 -6.97 35.89
N ILE A 338 32.87 -6.45 35.26
CA ILE A 338 31.52 -6.43 35.85
C ILE A 338 30.95 -7.84 35.98
N LEU A 339 31.14 -8.71 34.97
CA LEU A 339 30.71 -10.11 35.04
C LEU A 339 31.42 -10.85 36.16
N ASN A 340 32.73 -10.65 36.32
CA ASN A 340 33.49 -11.23 37.43
C ASN A 340 32.96 -10.75 38.80
N ALA A 341 32.67 -9.45 38.93
CA ALA A 341 32.06 -8.90 40.13
C ALA A 341 30.65 -9.48 40.41
N LEU A 342 29.87 -9.81 39.37
CA LEU A 342 28.53 -10.39 39.49
C LEU A 342 28.57 -11.87 39.93
N PHE A 343 29.55 -12.63 39.44
CA PHE A 343 29.72 -14.06 39.70
C PHE A 343 30.69 -14.39 40.84
N ARG A 344 31.18 -13.38 41.58
CA ARG A 344 32.04 -13.64 42.74
C ARG A 344 31.34 -14.53 43.78
N PRO A 345 32.04 -15.45 44.45
CA PRO A 345 31.49 -16.18 45.58
C PRO A 345 31.05 -15.21 46.68
N SER A 346 29.91 -15.46 47.31
CA SER A 346 29.43 -14.63 48.42
C SER A 346 30.43 -14.75 49.59
N PRO A 347 30.78 -13.66 50.28
CA PRO A 347 31.70 -13.73 51.41
C PRO A 347 31.12 -14.67 52.47
N THR A 348 31.81 -15.79 52.71
CA THR A 348 31.43 -16.77 53.73
C THR A 348 31.64 -16.19 55.13
N SER A 349 30.54 -15.73 55.73
CA SER A 349 30.24 -15.55 57.17
C SER A 349 31.17 -14.67 58.04
N ALA A 350 30.52 -13.93 58.95
CA ALA A 350 31.17 -13.24 60.07
C ALA A 350 32.08 -14.19 60.86
N GLN A 351 33.31 -13.74 61.14
CA GLN A 351 34.33 -14.43 61.95
C GLN A 351 33.71 -15.11 63.18
N ASP A 352 34.07 -16.37 63.39
CA ASP A 352 33.81 -17.10 64.63
C ASP A 352 34.60 -16.44 65.77
N ASP A 353 33.98 -15.48 66.46
CA ASP A 353 34.44 -15.07 67.80
C ASP A 353 34.11 -16.22 68.76
N GLY A 354 35.12 -17.07 68.99
CA GLY A 354 35.16 -18.04 70.07
C GLY A 354 34.92 -17.38 71.43
N PRO A 355 34.52 -18.13 72.47
CA PRO A 355 34.27 -17.56 73.79
C PRO A 355 35.50 -16.77 74.28
N PRO A 356 35.31 -15.59 74.91
CA PRO A 356 36.43 -14.80 75.40
C PRO A 356 37.28 -15.64 76.36
N SER A 357 38.59 -15.65 76.13
CA SER A 357 39.60 -16.48 76.79
C SER A 357 39.62 -16.37 78.33
N GLY A 358 38.95 -15.38 78.91
CA GLY A 358 38.91 -15.14 80.35
C GLY A 358 38.11 -16.16 81.18
N LEU A 359 37.17 -16.91 80.60
CA LEU A 359 36.42 -17.93 81.37
C LEU A 359 37.22 -19.22 81.62
N LEU A 360 38.20 -19.53 80.75
CA LEU A 360 39.08 -20.69 80.91
C LEU A 360 40.20 -20.45 81.94
N GLU A 361 40.56 -19.20 82.22
CA GLU A 361 41.54 -18.86 83.25
C GLU A 361 40.95 -18.90 84.67
N LEU A 362 39.65 -18.66 84.83
CA LEU A 362 38.99 -18.68 86.15
C LEU A 362 38.77 -20.10 86.72
N ILE A 363 38.76 -21.12 85.86
CA ILE A 363 38.61 -22.54 86.25
C ILE A 363 39.97 -23.18 86.58
N LYS A 364 41.07 -22.51 86.23
CA LYS A 364 42.43 -23.04 86.37
C LYS A 364 43.21 -22.51 87.58
N LYS A 365 42.58 -21.70 88.44
CA LYS A 365 43.19 -21.12 89.63
C LYS A 365 42.55 -21.61 90.92
#